data_AF-A0A9E1HY24-F1
#
_entry.id   AF-A0A9E1HY24-F1
#
_cell.length_a   1.000
_cell.length_b   1.000
_cell.length_c   1.000
_cell.angle_alpha   90.00
_cell.angle_beta   90.00
_cell.angle_gamma   90.00
#
_symmetry.space_group_name_H-M   'P 1'
#
loop_
_entity.id
_entity.type
_entity.pdbx_description
1 polymer ?
#
loop_
_entity_poly.entity_id
_entity_poly.type
_entity_poly.pdbx_seq_one_letter_code
_entity_poly.pdbx_strand_id
1 'polypeptide(L)'
;MTYVLIQLVSSLIRLLEFLMFARAIFSWFPQMQGSKIAEFLYMVTEPIIIPFRSLLDRFQGMRMMPIDLSFLCAFLALEVLQMMLYSLY
;
A
#
# COMPACT_ATOMS: atom_id res chain seq x y z
N MET A 1 22.55 -17.01 4.03
CA MET A 1 21.91 -16.70 2.74
C MET A 1 20.43 -16.38 2.91
N THR A 2 19.65 -17.21 3.61
CA THR A 2 18.23 -16.94 3.93
C THR A 2 18.00 -15.61 4.65
N TYR A 3 18.83 -15.26 5.63
CA TYR A 3 18.74 -13.97 6.35
C TYR A 3 18.86 -12.74 5.45
N VAL A 4 19.80 -12.76 4.50
CA VAL A 4 19.99 -11.63 3.56
C VAL A 4 18.78 -11.48 2.65
N LEU A 5 18.18 -12.60 2.22
CA LEU A 5 16.95 -12.59 1.44
C LEU A 5 15.79 -11.99 2.25
N ILE A 6 15.59 -12.43 3.50
CA ILE A 6 14.54 -11.90 4.39
C ILE A 6 14.72 -10.40 4.59
N GLN A 7 15.94 -9.94 4.88
CA GLN A 7 16.23 -8.52 5.06
C GLN A 7 15.95 -7.70 3.79
N LEU A 8 16.29 -8.23 2.62
CA LEU A 8 16.03 -7.56 1.34
C LEU A 8 14.53 -7.42 1.10
N VAL A 9 13.76 -8.51 1.28
CA VAL A 9 12.30 -8.48 1.11
C VAL A 9 11.65 -7.54 2.14
N SER A 10 12.01 -7.63 3.42
CA SER A 10 11.52 -6.71 4.45
C SER A 10 11.88 -5.25 4.16
N SER A 11 13.02 -4.98 3.54
CA SER A 11 13.39 -3.61 3.16
C SER A 11 12.55 -3.09 1.99
N LEU A 12 12.24 -3.94 1.01
CA LEU A 12 11.35 -3.59 -0.09
C LEU A 12 9.91 -3.33 0.39
N ILE A 13 9.39 -4.17 1.30
CA ILE A 13 8.06 -3.97 1.86
C ILE A 13 8.00 -2.66 2.67
N ARG A 14 9.02 -2.37 3.51
CA ARG A 14 9.13 -1.08 4.23
C ARG A 14 9.15 0.12 3.29
N LEU A 15 9.84 -0.01 2.15
CA LEU A 15 9.84 1.04 1.13
C LEU A 15 8.44 1.24 0.54
N LEU A 16 7.71 0.16 0.24
CA LEU A 16 6.34 0.25 -0.25
C LEU A 16 5.39 0.87 0.79
N GLU A 17 5.48 0.47 2.06
CA GLU A 17 4.73 1.06 3.17
C GLU A 17 4.98 2.57 3.26
N PHE A 18 6.25 2.99 3.17
CA PHE A 18 6.63 4.40 3.15
C PHE A 18 6.03 5.16 1.96
N LEU A 19 6.07 4.59 0.75
CA LEU A 19 5.48 5.21 -0.45
C LEU A 19 3.95 5.28 -0.36
N MET A 20 3.30 4.26 0.20
CA MET A 20 1.87 4.28 0.48
C MET A 20 1.55 5.40 1.49
N PHE A 21 2.31 5.51 2.57
CA PHE A 21 2.14 6.58 3.55
C PHE A 21 2.31 7.98 2.93
N ALA A 22 3.34 8.16 2.09
CA ALA A 22 3.53 9.40 1.33
C ALA A 22 2.33 9.69 0.41
N ARG A 23 1.78 8.69 -0.28
CA ARG A 23 0.57 8.83 -1.09
C ARG A 23 -0.64 9.26 -0.26
N ALA A 24 -0.83 8.68 0.93
CA ALA A 24 -1.91 9.04 1.84
C ALA A 24 -1.80 10.51 2.26
N ILE A 25 -0.61 10.98 2.63
CA ILE A 25 -0.35 12.40 2.93
C ILE A 25 -0.69 13.26 1.71
N PHE A 26 -0.18 12.92 0.53
CA PHE A 26 -0.41 13.71 -0.69
C PHE A 26 -1.89 13.80 -1.06
N SER A 27 -2.70 12.79 -0.74
CA SER A 27 -4.14 12.80 -1.02
C SER A 27 -4.89 13.92 -0.30
N TRP A 28 -4.38 14.39 0.85
CA TRP A 28 -4.95 15.50 1.61
C TRP A 28 -4.67 16.88 1.02
N PHE A 29 -3.77 16.97 0.04
CA PHE A 29 -3.40 18.23 -0.61
C PHE A 29 -3.88 18.23 -2.07
N PRO A 30 -5.04 18.83 -2.39
CA PRO A 30 -5.58 18.86 -3.74
C PRO A 30 -4.60 19.43 -4.78
N GLN A 31 -3.78 20.40 -4.36
CA GLN A 31 -2.76 21.05 -5.18
C GLN A 31 -1.67 20.10 -5.68
N MET A 32 -1.40 19.04 -4.92
CA MET A 32 -0.37 18.04 -5.22
C MET A 32 -0.90 16.93 -6.13
N GLN A 33 -2.21 16.82 -6.28
CA GLN A 33 -2.86 15.86 -7.18
C GLN A 33 -2.50 16.25 -8.62
N GLY A 34 -1.96 15.30 -9.40
CA GLY A 34 -1.45 15.56 -10.77
C GLY A 34 0.00 16.05 -10.84
N SER A 35 0.71 16.17 -9.71
CA SER A 35 2.16 16.33 -9.74
C SER A 35 2.85 15.03 -10.17
N LYS A 36 4.03 15.14 -10.80
CA LYS A 36 4.84 13.96 -11.18
C LYS A 36 5.15 13.04 -9.99
N ILE A 37 5.30 13.61 -8.80
CA ILE A 37 5.55 12.85 -7.56
C ILE A 37 4.29 12.07 -7.19
N ALA A 38 3.12 12.71 -7.20
CA ALA A 38 1.87 12.00 -6.95
C ALA A 38 1.69 10.87 -7.96
N GLU A 39 1.83 11.13 -9.27
CA GLU A 39 1.73 10.11 -10.32
C GLU A 39 2.67 8.93 -10.09
N PHE A 40 3.92 9.19 -9.71
CA PHE A 40 4.88 8.15 -9.35
C PHE A 40 4.40 7.31 -8.15
N LEU A 41 3.91 7.97 -7.08
CA LEU A 41 3.37 7.27 -5.92
C LEU A 41 2.17 6.39 -6.30
N TYR A 42 1.24 6.89 -7.13
CA TYR A 42 0.14 6.09 -7.67
C TYR A 42 0.67 4.92 -8.49
N MET A 43 1.57 5.15 -9.45
CA MET A 43 2.12 4.10 -10.32
C MET A 43 2.76 2.94 -9.54
N VAL A 44 3.50 3.24 -8.47
CA VAL A 44 4.19 2.21 -7.68
C VAL A 44 3.25 1.49 -6.71
N THR A 45 2.33 2.22 -6.07
CA THR A 45 1.50 1.67 -4.99
C THR A 45 0.18 1.05 -5.48
N GLU A 46 -0.34 1.50 -6.62
CA GLU A 46 -1.63 1.05 -7.15
C GLU A 46 -1.69 -0.46 -7.47
N PRO A 47 -0.64 -1.10 -8.02
CA PRO A 47 -0.65 -2.56 -8.24
C PRO A 47 -0.86 -3.37 -6.95
N ILE A 48 -0.46 -2.84 -5.79
CA ILE A 48 -0.69 -3.47 -4.49
C ILE A 48 -2.14 -3.25 -4.02
N ILE A 49 -2.75 -2.12 -4.36
CA ILE A 49 -4.10 -1.71 -3.92
C ILE A 49 -5.22 -2.33 -4.80
N ILE A 50 -5.00 -2.44 -6.12
CA ILE A 50 -5.99 -2.96 -7.08
C ILE A 50 -6.58 -4.33 -6.68
N PRO A 51 -5.78 -5.32 -6.24
CA PRO A 51 -6.33 -6.61 -5.80
C PRO A 51 -7.36 -6.45 -4.69
N PHE A 52 -7.07 -5.63 -3.68
CA PHE A 52 -8.02 -5.35 -2.60
C PHE A 52 -9.24 -4.60 -3.12
N ARG A 53 -9.06 -3.60 -3.99
CA ARG A 53 -10.19 -2.88 -4.59
C ARG A 53 -11.11 -3.82 -5.36
N SER A 54 -10.54 -4.72 -6.15
CA SER A 54 -11.30 -5.73 -6.91
C SER A 54 -12.07 -6.72 -6.03
N LEU A 55 -11.60 -6.98 -4.81
CA LEU A 55 -12.28 -7.81 -3.82
C LEU A 55 -13.40 -7.03 -3.12
N LEU A 56 -13.11 -5.79 -2.71
CA LEU A 56 -14.06 -4.95 -1.98
C LEU A 56 -15.21 -4.44 -2.88
N ASP A 57 -14.93 -4.17 -4.16
CA ASP A 57 -15.92 -3.70 -5.13
C ASP A 57 -17.02 -4.74 -5.42
N ARG A 58 -16.85 -6.00 -4.98
CA ARG A 58 -17.90 -7.03 -5.04
C ARG A 58 -19.01 -6.76 -4.03
N PHE A 59 -18.74 -5.98 -2.99
CA PHE A 59 -19.70 -5.60 -1.96
C PHE A 59 -20.24 -4.19 -2.26
N GLN A 60 -21.50 -4.11 -2.69
CA GLN A 60 -22.12 -2.85 -3.13
C GLN A 60 -22.05 -1.72 -2.08
N GLY A 61 -22.14 -2.06 -0.79
CA GLY A 61 -22.05 -1.08 0.30
C GLY A 61 -20.65 -0.49 0.51
N MET A 62 -19.60 -1.18 0.08
CA MET A 62 -18.22 -0.72 0.28
C MET A 62 -17.80 0.34 -0.76
N ARG A 63 -18.44 0.37 -1.93
CA ARG A 63 -18.21 1.40 -2.96
C ARG A 63 -18.66 2.80 -2.53
N MET A 64 -19.63 2.88 -1.62
CA MET A 64 -20.21 4.15 -1.16
C MET A 64 -19.47 4.74 0.04
N MET A 65 -18.42 4.08 0.55
CA MET A 65 -17.66 4.63 1.66
C MET A 65 -16.81 5.83 1.21
N PRO A 66 -16.76 6.91 2.02
CA PRO A 66 -15.92 8.07 1.73
C PRO A 66 -14.42 7.80 1.92
N ILE A 67 -14.05 6.66 2.50
CA ILE A 67 -12.67 6.23 2.74
C ILE A 67 -12.26 5.13 1.75
N ASP A 68 -11.02 5.18 1.26
CA ASP A 68 -10.48 4.08 0.44
C ASP A 68 -10.08 2.90 1.34
N LEU A 69 -11.05 2.05 1.65
CA LEU A 69 -10.81 0.82 2.41
C LEU A 69 -9.80 -0.10 1.71
N SER A 70 -9.73 -0.06 0.38
CA SER A 70 -8.80 -0.88 -0.40
C SER A 70 -7.36 -0.51 -0.07
N PHE A 71 -7.09 0.80 0.04
CA PHE A 71 -5.80 1.31 0.47
C PHE A 71 -5.45 0.83 1.87
N LEU A 72 -6.37 0.92 2.83
CA LEU A 72 -6.15 0.47 4.20
C LEU A 72 -5.88 -1.04 4.27
N CYS A 73 -6.68 -1.85 3.58
CA CYS A 73 -6.48 -3.30 3.53
C CYS A 73 -5.14 -3.67 2.91
N ALA A 74 -4.73 -2.98 1.84
CA ALA A 74 -3.42 -3.18 1.21
C ALA A 74 -2.28 -2.86 2.16
N PHE A 75 -2.37 -1.73 2.88
CA PHE A 75 -1.36 -1.33 3.87
C PHE A 75 -1.26 -2.35 5.01
N LEU A 76 -2.40 -2.75 5.59
CA LEU A 76 -2.42 -3.75 6.66
C LEU A 76 -1.90 -5.12 6.20
N ALA A 77 -2.13 -5.50 4.94
CA ALA A 77 -1.59 -6.74 4.39
C ALA A 77 -0.06 -6.71 4.32
N LEU A 78 0.55 -5.58 3.96
CA LEU A 78 2.01 -5.41 4.00
C LEU A 78 2.55 -5.52 5.43
N GLU A 79 1.88 -4.91 6.41
CA GLU A 79 2.24 -5.02 7.82
C GLU A 79 2.19 -6.47 8.33
N VAL A 80 1.13 -7.21 7.97
CA VAL A 80 1.04 -8.64 8.32
C VAL A 80 2.17 -9.43 7.66
N LEU A 81 2.50 -9.15 6.39
CA LEU A 81 3.63 -9.77 5.72
C LEU A 81 4.97 -9.45 6.41
N GLN A 82 5.17 -8.23 6.89
CA GLN A 82 6.35 -7.89 7.70
C GLN A 82 6.43 -8.69 8.98
N MET A 83 5.32 -8.77 9.73
CA MET A 83 5.27 -9.55 10.97
C MET A 83 5.61 -11.02 10.71
N MET A 84 5.09 -11.58 9.61
CA MET A 84 5.41 -12.94 9.18
C MET A 84 6.87 -13.11 8.76
N LEU A 85 7.49 -12.11 8.13
CA LEU A 85 8.91 -12.17 7.76
C LEU A 85 9.83 -12.08 8.98
N TYR A 86 9.50 -11.23 9.96
CA TYR A 86 10.29 -11.12 11.18
C TYR A 86 10.15 -12.33 12.09
N SER A 87 9.03 -13.07 12.05
CA SER A 87 8.90 -14.31 12.82
C SER A 87 9.76 -15.46 12.27
N LEU A 88 10.25 -15.34 11.04
CA LEU A 88 11.16 -16.30 10.40
C LEU A 88 12.64 -16.00 10.68
N TYR A 89 12.93 -14.93 11.41
CA TYR A 89 14.28 -14.51 11.80
C TYR A 89 14.76 -15.28 13.02
#